data_AF-A0A239MZF7-F1
#
_entry.id   AF-A0A239MZF7-F1
#
_cell.length_a   1.000
_cell.length_b   1.000
_cell.length_c   1.000
_cell.angle_alpha   90.00
_cell.angle_beta   90.00
_cell.angle_gamma   90.00
#
_symmetry.space_group_name_H-M   'P 1'
#
loop_
_entity.id
_entity.type
_entity.pdbx_description
1 polymer ?
#
loop_
_entity_poly.entity_id
_entity_poly.type
_entity_poly.pdbx_seq_one_letter_code
_entity_poly.pdbx_strand_id
1 'polypeptide(L)'
;MTELNAELARRAIVEHTRRLAESAAAAGPDAAVPTASKWTISDLVEHVGQTQHWVAEIIERRITDPTQLPTQMAVLPTDPREWQAWLSESAQRVASACSNDALDAPVFNPGSEEHRNRIVR
;
A
#
# COMPACT_ATOMS: atom_id res chain seq x y z
N MET A 1 -24.25 2.94 3.86
CA MET A 1 -22.88 2.42 3.75
C MET A 1 -22.84 1.57 2.50
N THR A 2 -22.23 2.08 1.43
CA THR A 2 -22.09 1.31 0.19
C THR A 2 -21.27 0.08 0.52
N GLU A 3 -21.83 -1.11 0.33
CA GLU A 3 -21.05 -2.34 0.28
C GLU A 3 -19.90 -2.11 -0.71
N LEU A 4 -18.68 -2.05 -0.18
CA LEU A 4 -17.47 -2.01 -0.98
C LEU A 4 -17.33 -3.37 -1.63
N ASN A 5 -17.83 -3.51 -2.85
CA ASN A 5 -17.53 -4.67 -3.68
C ASN A 5 -16.00 -4.72 -3.86
N ALA A 6 -15.40 -5.89 -3.62
CA ALA A 6 -13.97 -6.17 -3.83
C ALA A 6 -13.46 -5.62 -5.18
N GLU A 7 -14.29 -5.74 -6.22
CA GLU A 7 -13.97 -5.22 -7.54
C GLU A 7 -13.90 -3.69 -7.59
N LEU A 8 -14.78 -2.98 -6.87
CA LEU A 8 -14.72 -1.52 -6.75
C LEU A 8 -13.47 -1.09 -5.97
N ALA A 9 -13.13 -1.79 -4.89
CA ALA A 9 -11.93 -1.50 -4.09
C ALA A 9 -10.64 -1.69 -4.93
N ARG A 10 -10.54 -2.80 -5.66
CA ARG A 10 -9.41 -3.07 -6.58
C ARG A 10 -9.24 -1.98 -7.63
N ARG A 11 -10.32 -1.58 -8.29
CA ARG A 11 -10.30 -0.47 -9.27
C ARG A 11 -9.88 0.85 -8.64
N ALA A 12 -10.40 1.15 -7.46
CA ALA A 12 -10.08 2.37 -6.74
C ALA A 12 -8.58 2.42 -6.34
N ILE A 13 -8.00 1.31 -5.89
CA ILE A 13 -6.57 1.23 -5.57
C ILE A 13 -5.72 1.59 -6.79
N VAL A 14 -5.98 0.97 -7.93
CA VAL A 14 -5.22 1.22 -9.17
C VAL A 14 -5.37 2.67 -9.61
N GLU A 15 -6.60 3.17 -9.70
CA GLU A 15 -6.85 4.52 -10.20
C GLU A 15 -6.32 5.63 -9.27
N HIS A 16 -6.54 5.50 -7.96
CA HIS A 16 -6.06 6.51 -7.01
C HIS A 16 -4.53 6.50 -6.89
N THR A 17 -3.89 5.34 -6.99
CA THR A 17 -2.42 5.26 -6.96
C THR A 17 -1.79 5.86 -8.22
N ARG A 18 -2.39 5.63 -9.40
CA ARG A 18 -1.98 6.30 -10.65
C ARG A 18 -2.05 7.82 -10.53
N ARG A 19 -3.17 8.35 -10.03
CA ARG A 19 -3.36 9.80 -9.83
C ARG A 19 -2.40 10.38 -8.79
N LEU A 20 -2.10 9.63 -7.73
CA LEU A 20 -1.08 10.00 -6.75
C LEU A 20 0.27 10.13 -7.42
N ALA A 21 0.68 9.15 -8.23
CA ALA A 21 1.98 9.16 -8.90
C ALA A 21 2.14 10.36 -9.84
N GLU A 22 1.10 10.67 -10.63
CA GLU A 22 1.08 11.84 -11.51
C GLU A 22 1.22 13.15 -10.73
N SER A 23 0.49 13.26 -9.61
CA SER A 23 0.53 14.45 -8.75
C SER A 23 1.90 14.59 -8.06
N ALA A 24 2.48 13.48 -7.60
CA ALA A 24 3.79 13.43 -6.96
C ALA A 24 4.91 13.84 -7.93
N ALA A 25 4.90 13.31 -9.15
CA ALA A 25 5.85 13.67 -10.19
C ALA A 25 5.77 15.17 -10.55
N ALA A 26 4.55 15.74 -10.59
CA ALA A 26 4.35 17.16 -10.85
C ALA A 26 4.79 18.06 -9.69
N ALA A 27 4.60 17.63 -8.44
CA ALA A 27 5.00 18.39 -7.25
C ALA A 27 6.51 18.40 -7.02
N GLY A 28 7.18 17.29 -7.37
CA GLY A 28 8.61 17.10 -7.14
C GLY A 28 8.93 16.50 -5.76
N PRO A 29 10.10 15.86 -5.63
CA PRO A 29 10.44 15.01 -4.49
C PRO A 29 10.48 15.73 -3.13
N ASP A 30 10.99 16.97 -3.11
CA ASP A 30 11.21 17.72 -1.86
C ASP A 30 10.01 18.55 -1.43
N ALA A 31 8.93 18.55 -2.20
CA ALA A 31 7.72 19.30 -1.85
C ALA A 31 7.10 18.74 -0.56
N ALA A 32 6.60 19.62 0.30
CA ALA A 32 5.93 19.20 1.53
C ALA A 32 4.53 18.66 1.24
N VAL A 33 4.13 17.59 1.94
CA VAL A 33 2.76 17.07 1.88
C VAL A 33 1.82 17.99 2.67
N PRO A 34 0.78 18.59 2.06
CA PRO A 34 -0.05 19.61 2.73
C PRO A 34 -0.74 19.15 4.00
N THR A 35 -1.17 17.88 4.06
CA THR A 35 -1.87 17.28 5.20
C THR A 35 -0.92 16.62 6.21
N ALA A 36 0.36 16.47 5.85
CA ALA A 36 1.40 15.83 6.65
C ALA A 36 2.69 16.63 6.51
N SER A 37 2.72 17.84 7.07
CA SER A 37 3.77 18.83 6.83
C SER A 37 5.20 18.42 7.23
N LYS A 38 5.36 17.30 7.94
CA LYS A 38 6.66 16.70 8.27
C LYS A 38 7.20 15.77 7.18
N TRP A 39 6.39 15.45 6.17
CA TRP A 39 6.74 14.54 5.09
C TRP A 39 6.96 15.30 3.79
N THR A 40 7.96 14.84 3.05
CA THR A 40 8.17 15.18 1.65
C THR A 40 7.29 14.30 0.75
N ILE A 41 7.15 14.67 -0.52
CA ILE A 41 6.51 13.81 -1.52
C ILE A 41 7.26 12.49 -1.67
N SER A 42 8.60 12.49 -1.59
CA SER A 42 9.39 11.26 -1.58
C SER A 42 8.97 10.32 -0.45
N ASP A 43 8.81 10.83 0.77
CA ASP A 43 8.37 10.04 1.93
C ASP A 43 6.97 9.43 1.70
N LEU A 44 6.07 10.21 1.09
CA LEU A 44 4.72 9.75 0.77
C LEU A 44 4.73 8.65 -0.29
N VAL A 45 5.49 8.83 -1.37
CA VAL A 45 5.59 7.85 -2.46
C VAL A 45 6.19 6.56 -1.94
N GLU A 46 7.31 6.65 -1.20
CA GLU A 46 7.96 5.51 -0.57
C GLU A 46 6.97 4.75 0.31
N HIS A 47 6.30 5.44 1.23
CA HIS A 47 5.37 4.82 2.16
C HIS A 47 4.23 4.09 1.47
N VAL A 48 3.61 4.71 0.46
CA VAL A 48 2.47 4.12 -0.26
C VAL A 48 2.90 2.88 -1.03
N GLY A 49 3.97 2.95 -1.82
CA GLY A 49 4.41 1.79 -2.61
C GLY A 49 4.93 0.66 -1.73
N GLN A 50 5.68 0.97 -0.67
CA GLN A 50 6.12 -0.02 0.33
C GLN A 50 4.94 -0.73 0.99
N THR A 51 3.92 0.02 1.40
CA THR A 51 2.71 -0.55 2.02
C THR A 51 1.98 -1.46 1.05
N GLN A 52 1.82 -1.05 -0.21
CA GLN A 52 1.15 -1.87 -1.23
C GLN A 52 1.92 -3.17 -1.52
N HIS A 53 3.24 -3.11 -1.65
CA HIS A 53 4.08 -4.30 -1.79
C HIS A 53 3.97 -5.24 -0.60
N TRP A 54 4.02 -4.69 0.61
CA TRP A 54 3.96 -5.45 1.86
C TRP A 54 2.61 -6.13 2.06
N VAL A 55 1.51 -5.42 1.81
CA VAL A 55 0.15 -5.98 1.87
C VAL A 55 -0.05 -7.06 0.80
N ALA A 56 0.43 -6.84 -0.43
CA ALA A 56 0.36 -7.85 -1.47
C ALA A 56 1.09 -9.14 -1.06
N GLU A 57 2.29 -9.02 -0.48
CA GLU A 57 3.04 -10.18 -0.02
C GLU A 57 2.33 -10.94 1.12
N ILE A 58 1.74 -10.23 2.08
CA ILE A 58 0.94 -10.85 3.15
C ILE A 58 -0.21 -11.68 2.58
N ILE A 59 -0.94 -11.12 1.62
CA ILE A 59 -2.10 -11.78 1.01
C ILE A 59 -1.67 -12.96 0.15
N GLU A 60 -0.68 -12.77 -0.72
CA GLU A 60 -0.13 -13.81 -1.60
C GLU A 60 0.38 -15.02 -0.80
N ARG A 61 1.03 -14.78 0.34
CA ARG A 61 1.55 -15.80 1.24
C ARG A 61 0.53 -16.29 2.28
N ARG A 62 -0.66 -15.67 2.36
CA ARG A 62 -1.71 -15.93 3.36
C ARG A 62 -1.18 -15.93 4.80
N ILE A 63 -0.34 -14.95 5.11
CA ILE A 63 0.28 -14.86 6.43
C ILE A 63 -0.80 -14.56 7.46
N THR A 64 -0.91 -15.39 8.50
CA THR A 64 -1.81 -15.18 9.65
C THR A 64 -1.04 -14.94 10.94
N ASP A 65 0.19 -15.45 11.03
CA ASP A 65 1.09 -15.26 12.18
C ASP A 65 1.94 -13.98 12.01
N PRO A 66 1.84 -12.99 12.93
CA PRO A 66 2.63 -11.77 12.85
C PRO A 66 4.15 -12.00 12.87
N THR A 67 4.63 -13.13 13.40
CA THR A 67 6.07 -13.44 13.43
C THR A 67 6.63 -13.78 12.04
N GLN A 68 5.76 -14.05 11.07
CA GLN A 68 6.14 -14.37 9.69
C GLN A 68 6.06 -13.17 8.74
N LEU A 69 5.71 -11.98 9.26
CA LEU A 69 5.54 -10.78 8.46
C LEU A 69 6.82 -10.41 7.71
N PRO A 70 6.71 -9.94 6.46
CA PRO A 70 7.87 -9.49 5.71
C PRO A 70 8.55 -8.33 6.44
N THR A 71 9.86 -8.43 6.65
CA THR A 71 10.68 -7.38 7.25
C THR A 71 11.45 -6.57 6.23
N GLN A 72 11.53 -7.07 4.99
CA GLN A 72 12.15 -6.37 3.87
C GLN A 72 11.09 -5.54 3.15
N MET A 73 11.37 -4.25 3.00
CA MET A 73 10.49 -3.32 2.30
C MET A 73 10.96 -3.10 0.87
N ALA A 74 10.02 -2.84 -0.04
CA ALA A 74 10.35 -2.44 -1.39
C ALA A 74 11.14 -1.12 -1.39
N VAL A 75 12.17 -1.05 -2.24
CA VAL A 75 13.04 0.12 -2.31
C VAL A 75 12.45 1.13 -3.30
N LEU A 76 12.31 2.37 -2.86
CA LEU A 76 11.90 3.47 -3.73
C LEU A 76 12.95 3.68 -4.84
N PRO A 77 12.55 3.79 -6.12
CA PRO A 77 13.46 4.19 -7.19
C PRO A 77 14.04 5.60 -6.95
N THR A 78 15.35 5.74 -7.16
CA THR A 78 16.06 7.02 -6.95
C THR A 78 15.67 8.08 -7.99
N ASP A 79 15.31 7.67 -9.21
CA ASP A 79 14.82 8.58 -10.25
C ASP A 79 13.29 8.81 -10.09
N PRO A 80 12.83 10.03 -9.81
CA PRO A 80 11.40 10.34 -9.73
C PRO A 80 10.61 10.01 -11.00
N ARG A 81 11.27 9.90 -12.16
CA ARG A 81 10.62 9.48 -13.41
C ARG A 81 10.13 8.03 -13.37
N GLU A 82 10.69 7.20 -12.50
CA GLU A 82 10.33 5.79 -12.35
C GLU A 82 9.16 5.59 -11.35
N TRP A 83 8.84 6.59 -10.54
CA TRP A 83 7.81 6.49 -9.50
C TRP A 83 6.44 6.10 -10.05
N GLN A 84 6.08 6.60 -11.23
CA GLN A 84 4.81 6.26 -11.86
C GLN A 84 4.69 4.78 -12.22
N ALA A 85 5.76 4.19 -12.78
CA ALA A 85 5.78 2.78 -13.10
C ALA A 85 5.76 1.94 -11.81
N TRP A 86 6.58 2.29 -10.83
CA TRP A 86 6.72 1.57 -9.57
C TRP A 86 5.43 1.59 -8.72
N LEU A 87 4.78 2.75 -8.60
CA LEU A 87 3.49 2.86 -7.92
C LEU A 87 2.36 2.13 -8.67
N SER A 88 2.39 2.12 -10.01
CA SER A 88 1.41 1.38 -10.79
C SER A 88 1.58 -0.13 -10.63
N GLU A 89 2.82 -0.62 -10.59
CA GLU A 89 3.13 -2.03 -10.37
C GLU A 89 2.68 -2.50 -8.98
N SER A 90 3.02 -1.75 -7.93
CA SER A 90 2.60 -2.07 -6.57
C SER A 90 1.08 -2.06 -6.41
N ALA A 91 0.39 -1.07 -7.00
CA ALA A 91 -1.08 -1.00 -6.99
C ALA A 91 -1.72 -2.18 -7.74
N GLN A 92 -1.16 -2.56 -8.89
CA GLN A 92 -1.64 -3.69 -9.67
C GLN A 92 -1.42 -5.00 -8.92
N ARG A 93 -0.26 -5.17 -8.25
CA ARG A 93 0.06 -6.37 -7.47
C ARG A 93 -0.93 -6.56 -6.32
N VAL A 94 -1.16 -5.52 -5.50
CA VAL A 94 -2.10 -5.62 -4.37
C VAL A 94 -3.54 -5.80 -4.85
N ALA A 95 -3.97 -5.13 -5.93
CA ALA A 95 -5.31 -5.30 -6.48
C ALA A 95 -5.51 -6.72 -7.06
N SER A 96 -4.47 -7.34 -7.62
CA SER A 96 -4.52 -8.74 -8.06
C SER A 96 -4.56 -9.71 -6.89
N ALA A 97 -3.84 -9.42 -5.80
CA ALA A 97 -3.83 -10.25 -4.60
C ALA A 97 -5.20 -10.28 -3.89
N CYS A 98 -5.94 -9.16 -3.89
CA CYS A 98 -7.28 -9.03 -3.31
C CYS A 98 -8.40 -9.65 -4.18
N SER A 99 -8.26 -10.89 -4.65
CA SER A 99 -9.35 -11.61 -5.32
C SER A 99 -10.48 -11.95 -4.35
N ASN A 100 -11.70 -12.21 -4.84
CA ASN A 100 -12.83 -12.61 -3.98
C ASN A 100 -12.45 -13.81 -3.08
N ASP A 101 -11.83 -14.83 -3.64
CA ASP A 101 -11.40 -16.03 -2.89
C ASP A 101 -10.33 -15.72 -1.83
N ALA A 102 -9.50 -14.70 -2.05
CA ALA A 102 -8.47 -14.28 -1.10
C ALA A 102 -9.05 -13.46 0.05
N LEU A 103 -10.14 -12.72 -0.18
CA LEU A 103 -10.79 -11.90 0.85
C LEU A 103 -11.57 -12.73 1.87
N ASP A 104 -12.02 -13.92 1.50
CA ASP A 104 -12.66 -14.88 2.40
C ASP A 104 -11.64 -15.71 3.21
N ALA A 105 -10.35 -15.68 2.83
CA ALA A 105 -9.29 -16.40 3.51
C ALA A 105 -8.73 -15.59 4.70
N PRO A 106 -8.42 -16.24 5.84
CA PRO A 106 -7.82 -15.54 6.96
C PRO A 106 -6.43 -15.01 6.58
N VAL A 107 -6.23 -13.71 6.76
CA VAL A 107 -4.94 -13.03 6.61
C VAL A 107 -4.72 -12.08 7.79
N PHE A 108 -3.46 -11.84 8.13
CA PHE A 108 -3.08 -10.88 9.16
C PHE A 108 -3.52 -9.47 8.75
N ASN A 109 -4.21 -8.78 9.66
CA ASN A 109 -4.61 -7.38 9.49
C ASN A 109 -4.00 -6.54 10.63
N PRO A 110 -3.01 -5.67 10.36
CA PRO A 110 -2.41 -4.81 11.39
C PRO A 110 -3.38 -3.78 11.97
N GLY A 111 -4.44 -3.44 11.24
CA GLY A 111 -5.46 -2.48 11.66
C GLY A 111 -6.60 -3.09 12.48
N SER A 112 -6.68 -4.42 12.62
CA SER A 112 -7.76 -5.05 13.38
C SER A 112 -7.62 -4.78 14.87
N GLU A 113 -8.75 -4.46 15.52
CA GLU A 113 -8.80 -4.18 16.97
C GLU A 113 -8.23 -5.35 17.81
N GLU A 114 -8.33 -6.57 17.30
CA GLU A 114 -7.83 -7.80 17.94
C GLU A 114 -6.33 -7.74 18.28
N HIS A 115 -5.54 -7.02 17.49
CA HIS A 115 -4.08 -6.90 17.69
C HIS A 115 -3.66 -5.62 18.42
N ARG A 116 -4.54 -4.61 18.55
CA ARG A 116 -4.20 -3.31 19.17
C ARG A 116 -3.83 -3.42 20.65
N ASN A 117 -4.32 -4.44 21.35
CA ASN A 117 -4.07 -4.65 22.78
C ASN A 117 -2.79 -5.45 23.12
N ARG A 118 -1.96 -5.81 22.14
CA ARG A 118 -0.76 -6.65 22.37
C ARG A 118 0.58 -5.93 22.22
N ILE A 119 0.59 -4.68 21.76
CA ILE A 119 1.82 -3.91 21.49
C ILE A 119 2.27 -3.09 22.72
N VAL A 120 1.47 -3.03 23.79
CA VAL A 120 1.87 -2.44 25.08
C VAL A 120 2.04 -3.54 26.13
N ARG A 121 3.18 -4.23 26.09
CA ARG A 121 3.75 -4.91 27.26
C ARG A 121 5.27 -5.01 27.13
#